data_AF-A0A3R5QXV8-F1
#
_entry.id   AF-A0A3R5QXV8-F1
#
_cell.length_a   1.000
_cell.length_b   1.000
_cell.length_c   1.000
_cell.angle_alpha   90.00
_cell.angle_beta   90.00
_cell.angle_gamma   90.00
#
_symmetry.space_group_name_H-M   'P 1'
#
loop_
_entity.id
_entity.type
_entity.pdbx_description
1 polymer ?
#
loop_
_entity_poly.entity_id
_entity_poly.type
_entity_poly.pdbx_seq_one_letter_code
_entity_poly.pdbx_strand_id
1 'polypeptide(L)'
;MNGALGLGGEAGEVQDYIKKVLFHGHKLDKEKLKEELGDVLWYIGYLAYIQGMTLEEIAIANIEKLLLRYPNGFNFKDSIMRRDTELMNIR
;
A
#
# COMPACT_ATOMS: atom_id res chain seq x y z
N MET A 1 7.87 -12.45 11.44
CA MET A 1 8.92 -11.67 10.76
C MET A 1 9.24 -12.11 9.32
N ASN A 2 8.61 -13.17 8.78
CA ASN A 2 8.74 -13.54 7.35
C ASN A 2 7.75 -12.78 6.43
N GLY A 3 6.58 -12.39 6.94
CA GLY A 3 5.54 -11.72 6.13
C GLY A 3 5.96 -10.36 5.56
N ALA A 4 6.82 -9.62 6.27
CA ALA A 4 7.33 -8.33 5.78
C ALA A 4 8.34 -8.50 4.63
N LEU A 5 9.16 -9.56 4.67
CA LEU A 5 10.08 -9.89 3.58
C LEU A 5 9.31 -10.37 2.35
N GLY A 6 8.31 -11.24 2.55
CA GLY A 6 7.42 -11.67 1.48
C GLY A 6 6.68 -10.51 0.83
N LEU A 7 6.07 -9.63 1.63
CA LEU A 7 5.45 -8.40 1.14
C LEU A 7 6.39 -7.56 0.26
N GLY A 8 7.65 -7.41 0.68
CA GLY A 8 8.66 -6.69 -0.10
C GLY A 8 9.02 -7.39 -1.40
N GLY A 9 9.05 -8.73 -1.41
CA GLY A 9 9.26 -9.55 -2.60
C GLY A 9 8.16 -9.33 -3.64
N GLU A 10 6.90 -9.52 -3.26
CA GLU A 10 5.76 -9.38 -4.18
C GLU A 10 5.60 -7.94 -4.69
N ALA A 11 5.87 -6.94 -3.84
CA ALA A 11 5.91 -5.56 -4.28
C ALA A 11 7.01 -5.32 -5.34
N GLY A 12 8.13 -6.02 -5.24
CA GLY A 12 9.20 -6.02 -6.23
C GLY A 12 8.78 -6.68 -7.55
N GLU A 13 7.98 -7.75 -7.50
CA GLU A 13 7.45 -8.40 -8.70
C GLU A 13 6.47 -7.50 -9.46
N VAL A 14 5.57 -6.81 -8.73
CA VAL A 14 4.71 -5.75 -9.31
C VAL A 14 5.57 -4.67 -10.00
N GLN A 15 6.64 -4.21 -9.35
CA GLN A 15 7.54 -3.21 -9.93
C GLN A 15 8.25 -3.72 -11.19
N ASP A 16 8.78 -4.94 -11.17
CA ASP A 16 9.47 -5.55 -12.31
C ASP A 16 8.51 -5.72 -13.50
N TYR A 17 7.28 -6.14 -13.24
CA TYR A 17 6.25 -6.28 -14.26
C TYR A 17 5.90 -4.93 -14.91
N ILE A 18 5.62 -3.89 -14.11
CA ILE A 18 5.33 -2.55 -14.63
C ILE A 18 6.53 -1.98 -15.40
N LYS A 19 7.76 -2.22 -14.93
CA LYS A 19 8.98 -1.82 -15.65
C LYS A 19 9.06 -2.48 -17.03
N LYS A 20 8.76 -3.78 -17.14
CA LYS A 20 8.73 -4.50 -18.43
C LYS A 20 7.70 -3.92 -19.39
N VAL A 21 6.51 -3.57 -18.88
CA VAL A 21 5.44 -2.94 -19.67
C VAL A 21 5.86 -1.55 -20.17
N LEU A 22 6.40 -0.70 -19.29
CA LEU A 22 6.71 0.69 -19.63
C LEU A 22 7.99 0.86 -20.45
N PHE A 23 9.01 0.03 -20.20
CA PHE A 23 10.37 0.29 -20.72
C PHE A 23 10.92 -0.81 -21.62
N HIS A 24 10.35 -2.03 -21.59
CA HIS A 24 10.85 -3.17 -22.40
C HIS A 24 9.88 -3.59 -23.50
N GLY A 25 8.80 -2.84 -23.74
CA GLY A 25 7.87 -3.06 -24.86
C GLY A 25 6.86 -4.20 -24.66
N HIS A 26 6.70 -4.70 -23.43
CA HIS A 26 5.67 -5.70 -23.13
C HIS A 26 4.27 -5.06 -23.15
N LYS A 27 3.26 -5.81 -23.60
CA LYS A 27 1.85 -5.40 -23.45
C LYS A 27 1.39 -5.61 -22.02
N LEU A 28 0.57 -4.69 -21.52
CA LEU A 28 -0.09 -4.86 -20.22
C LEU A 28 -1.12 -5.99 -20.30
N ASP A 29 -0.84 -7.08 -19.60
CA ASP A 29 -1.79 -8.10 -19.19
C ASP A 29 -2.35 -7.74 -17.79
N LYS A 30 -3.68 -7.58 -17.72
CA LYS A 30 -4.37 -7.23 -16.48
C LYS A 30 -4.54 -8.41 -15.54
N GLU A 31 -4.62 -9.63 -16.05
CA GLU A 31 -4.73 -10.82 -15.19
C GLU A 31 -3.39 -11.07 -14.50
N LYS A 32 -2.28 -10.93 -15.23
CA LYS A 32 -0.95 -11.00 -14.60
C LYS A 32 -0.77 -9.91 -13.54
N LEU A 33 -1.14 -8.65 -13.83
CA LEU A 33 -1.07 -7.58 -12.82
C LEU A 33 -1.91 -7.90 -11.57
N LYS A 34 -3.09 -8.49 -11.78
CA LYS A 34 -3.99 -8.85 -10.68
C LYS A 34 -3.44 -9.98 -9.81
N GLU A 35 -2.75 -10.96 -10.39
CA GLU A 35 -2.03 -11.99 -9.65
C GLU A 35 -0.99 -11.37 -8.73
N GLU A 36 -0.08 -10.55 -9.27
CA GLU A 36 0.99 -9.90 -8.50
C GLU A 36 0.44 -9.00 -7.36
N LEU A 37 -0.62 -8.24 -7.65
CA LEU A 37 -1.31 -7.44 -6.62
C LEU A 37 -2.03 -8.32 -5.59
N GLY A 38 -2.51 -9.49 -6.00
CA GLY A 38 -3.11 -10.49 -5.12
C GLY A 38 -2.11 -11.05 -4.12
N ASP A 39 -0.88 -11.31 -4.57
CA ASP A 39 0.19 -11.81 -3.71
C ASP A 39 0.62 -10.74 -2.68
N VAL A 40 0.71 -9.48 -3.10
CA VAL A 40 0.87 -8.33 -2.18
C VAL A 40 -0.26 -8.31 -1.13
N LEU A 41 -1.52 -8.42 -1.57
CA LEU A 41 -2.67 -8.40 -0.68
C LEU A 41 -2.66 -9.59 0.29
N TRP A 42 -2.23 -10.77 -0.16
CA TRP A 42 -2.09 -11.95 0.66
C TRP A 42 -1.12 -11.71 1.83
N TYR A 43 0.06 -11.12 1.55
CA TYR A 43 1.01 -10.81 2.61
C TYR A 43 0.54 -9.71 3.57
N ILE A 44 -0.22 -8.71 3.09
CA ILE A 44 -0.87 -7.73 3.98
C ILE A 44 -1.87 -8.46 4.90
N GLY A 45 -2.70 -9.35 4.36
CA GLY A 45 -3.65 -10.15 5.13
C GLY A 45 -2.98 -11.06 6.15
N TYR A 46 -1.89 -11.72 5.75
CA TYR A 46 -1.10 -12.56 6.64
C TYR A 46 -0.48 -11.74 7.78
N LEU A 47 0.10 -10.57 7.48
CA LEU A 47 0.65 -9.67 8.50
C LEU A 47 -0.44 -9.15 9.46
N ALA A 48 -1.60 -8.79 8.93
CA ALA A 48 -2.74 -8.38 9.76
C ALA A 48 -3.15 -9.50 10.73
N TYR A 49 -3.34 -10.72 10.20
CA TYR A 49 -3.73 -11.89 10.98
C TYR A 49 -2.76 -12.20 12.12
N ILE A 50 -1.45 -12.28 11.84
CA ILE A 50 -0.45 -12.61 12.88
C ILE A 50 -0.28 -11.50 13.92
N GLN A 51 -0.78 -10.28 13.66
CA GLN A 51 -0.78 -9.17 14.61
C GLN A 51 -2.14 -8.98 15.29
N GLY A 52 -3.10 -9.87 15.05
CA GLY A 52 -4.44 -9.78 15.63
C GLY A 52 -5.26 -8.60 15.09
N MET A 53 -4.97 -8.15 13.87
CA MET A 53 -5.70 -7.09 13.17
C MET A 53 -6.51 -7.68 12.01
N THR A 54 -7.55 -6.96 11.61
CA THR A 54 -8.30 -7.20 10.38
C THR A 54 -7.84 -6.27 9.25
N LEU A 55 -8.07 -6.68 8.01
CA LEU A 55 -7.82 -5.81 6.85
C LEU A 55 -8.73 -4.57 6.88
N GLU A 56 -9.93 -4.69 7.44
CA GLU A 56 -10.88 -3.58 7.58
C GLU A 56 -10.35 -2.51 8.54
N GLU A 57 -9.85 -2.88 9.72
CA GLU A 57 -9.25 -1.95 10.67
C GLU A 57 -8.07 -1.19 10.05
N ILE A 58 -7.20 -1.88 9.31
CA ILE A 58 -6.06 -1.27 8.61
C ILE A 58 -6.56 -0.28 7.54
N ALA A 59 -7.58 -0.66 6.77
CA ALA A 59 -8.14 0.19 5.73
C ALA A 59 -8.79 1.45 6.30
N ILE A 60 -9.61 1.31 7.35
CA ILE A 60 -10.25 2.44 8.04
C ILE A 60 -9.20 3.39 8.61
N ALA A 61 -8.20 2.88 9.34
CA ALA A 61 -7.14 3.69 9.90
C ALA A 61 -6.35 4.45 8.81
N ASN A 62 -6.14 3.84 7.64
CA ASN A 62 -5.50 4.51 6.52
C ASN A 62 -6.38 5.61 5.91
N ILE A 63 -7.69 5.40 5.77
CA ILE A 63 -8.64 6.41 5.29
C ILE A 63 -8.68 7.61 6.24
N GLU A 64 -8.82 7.39 7.54
CA GLU A 64 -8.86 8.46 8.55
C GLU A 64 -7.57 9.30 8.51
N LYS A 65 -6.40 8.63 8.48
CA LYS A 65 -5.10 9.28 8.34
C LYS A 65 -5.02 10.13 7.07
N LEU A 66 -5.49 9.61 5.94
CA LEU A 66 -5.45 10.32 4.66
C LEU A 66 -6.43 11.49 4.61
N LEU A 67 -7.61 11.38 5.22
CA LEU A 67 -8.58 12.48 5.32
C LEU A 67 -8.05 13.60 6.22
N LEU A 68 -7.35 13.27 7.31
CA LEU A 68 -6.67 14.26 8.14
C LEU A 68 -5.57 14.99 7.37
N ARG A 69 -4.79 14.25 6.57
CA ARG A 69 -3.72 14.85 5.77
C ARG A 69 -4.26 15.67 4.60
N TYR A 70 -5.26 15.15 3.90
CA TYR A 70 -5.76 15.66 2.62
C TYR A 70 -7.28 15.89 2.65
N PRO A 71 -7.78 16.85 3.46
CA PRO A 71 -9.22 17.06 3.66
C PRO A 71 -9.97 17.46 2.38
N ASN A 72 -9.26 18.05 1.40
CA ASN A 72 -9.81 18.46 0.10
C ASN A 72 -9.18 17.67 -1.06
N GLY A 73 -8.68 16.46 -0.79
CA GLY A 73 -7.90 15.68 -1.73
C GLY A 73 -6.42 16.09 -1.76
N PHE A 74 -5.63 15.37 -2.55
CA PHE A 74 -4.18 15.54 -2.58
C PHE A 74 -3.77 16.94 -3.07
N ASN A 75 -2.86 17.58 -2.33
CA ASN A 75 -2.12 18.74 -2.81
C ASN A 75 -0.72 18.80 -2.18
N PHE A 76 0.20 19.50 -2.83
CA PHE A 76 1.60 19.58 -2.41
C PHE A 76 1.77 20.19 -1.01
N LYS A 77 0.98 21.23 -0.68
CA LYS A 77 1.05 21.93 0.61
C LYS A 77 0.76 20.97 1.76
N ASP A 78 -0.34 20.23 1.66
CA ASP A 78 -0.76 19.24 2.66
C ASP A 78 0.20 18.05 2.75
N SER A 79 0.80 17.66 1.63
CA SER A 79 1.83 16.62 1.60
C SER A 79 3.08 16.99 2.40
N ILE A 80 3.47 18.26 2.36
CA ILE A 80 4.60 18.80 3.14
C ILE A 80 4.22 18.98 4.61
N MET A 81 3.02 19.51 4.91
CA MET A 81 2.60 19.82 6.28
C MET A 81 2.36 18.57 7.15
N ARG A 82 1.98 17.41 6.59
CA ARG A 82 1.88 16.12 7.32
C ARG A 82 1.09 16.19 8.65
N ARG A 83 -0.02 16.93 8.68
CA ARG A 83 -0.85 17.21 9.86
C ARG A 83 -1.36 15.96 10.60
N ASP A 84 -1.50 14.85 9.88
CA ASP A 84 -1.87 13.55 10.44
C ASP A 84 -0.82 13.01 11.43
N THR A 85 0.46 13.34 11.26
CA THR A 85 1.52 12.84 12.15
C THR A 85 1.58 13.55 13.50
N GLU A 86 1.23 14.84 13.55
CA GLU A 86 1.21 15.63 14.79
C GLU A 86 0.08 15.16 15.74
N LEU A 87 -1.10 14.86 15.18
CA LEU A 87 -2.26 14.38 15.94
C LEU A 87 -2.13 12.94 16.43
N MET A 88 -1.38 12.11 15.71
CA MET A 88 -1.14 10.71 16.10
C MET A 88 -0.11 10.56 17.23
N ASN A 89 0.76 11.55 17.45
CA ASN A 89 1.76 11.53 18.54
C ASN A 89 1.21 11.98 19.90
N ILE A 90 -0.08 12.33 19.98
CA ILE A 90 -0.77 12.79 21.20
C ILE A 90 -1.68 11.67 21.77
N ARG A 91 -1.83 10.55 21.06
CA ARG A 91 -2.58 9.36 21.50
C ARG A 91 -1.63 8.24 21.88
#